data_AF-A0A835YMG1-F1
#
_entry.id   AF-A0A835YMG1-F1
#
_cell.length_a   1.000
_cell.length_b   1.000
_cell.length_c   1.000
_cell.angle_alpha   90.00
_cell.angle_beta   90.00
_cell.angle_gamma   90.00
#
_symmetry.space_group_name_H-M   'P 1'
#
loop_
_entity.id
_entity.type
_entity.pdbx_description
1 polymer ?
#
loop_
_entity_poly.entity_id
_entity_poly.type
_entity_poly.pdbx_seq_one_letter_code
_entity_poly.pdbx_strand_id
1 'polypeptide(L)'
;MADLEAQRAHPQKETAKAGWGSWAGMGARPAQPSKRALAEAEKAKLEAEKAKKARSDASLPTVIINQKRHKASANLKIAQIPYPFTSKEQYERAMRQPLGPEWNTPSSVRELTRPQVIFQPGAVIDPLKLPKSARKAKAPPPKAKLSRGF
;
A
#
# COMPACT_ATOMS: atom_id res chain seq x y z
N MET A 1 -9.14 -21.70 48.65
CA MET A 1 -8.77 -20.72 47.61
C MET A 1 -9.14 -21.27 46.23
N ALA A 2 -10.44 -21.35 45.92
CA ALA A 2 -10.89 -21.93 44.64
C ALA A 2 -12.23 -21.32 44.17
N ASP A 3 -12.48 -20.04 44.46
CA ASP A 3 -13.76 -19.39 44.09
C ASP A 3 -13.51 -17.93 43.71
N LEU A 4 -12.86 -17.65 42.58
CA LEU A 4 -12.74 -16.26 42.07
C LEU A 4 -12.62 -16.12 40.54
N GLU A 5 -12.90 -17.18 39.76
CA GLU A 5 -12.70 -17.15 38.30
C GLU A 5 -13.93 -17.58 37.50
N ALA A 6 -15.13 -17.26 37.99
CA ALA A 6 -16.38 -17.56 37.28
C ALA A 6 -17.26 -16.31 37.16
N GLN A 7 -16.78 -15.29 36.44
CA GLN A 7 -17.62 -14.18 35.96
C GLN A 7 -16.91 -13.31 34.92
N ARG A 8 -16.51 -13.89 33.79
CA ARG A 8 -16.40 -13.12 32.53
C ARG A 8 -17.66 -13.38 31.73
N ALA A 9 -18.69 -12.61 32.05
CA ALA A 9 -19.96 -12.64 31.32
C ALA A 9 -19.70 -12.34 29.83
N HIS A 10 -20.04 -13.29 28.97
CA HIS A 10 -20.13 -13.07 27.53
C HIS A 10 -21.10 -11.90 27.28
N PRO A 11 -20.77 -10.92 26.40
CA PRO A 11 -21.73 -9.89 26.05
C PRO A 11 -22.94 -10.58 25.42
N GLN A 12 -24.08 -10.52 26.10
CA GLN A 12 -25.34 -11.03 25.58
C GLN A 12 -25.58 -10.36 24.24
N LYS A 13 -25.73 -11.16 23.18
CA LYS A 13 -26.21 -10.68 21.89
C LYS A 13 -27.57 -10.06 22.17
N GLU A 14 -27.65 -8.74 22.06
CA GLU A 14 -28.90 -7.99 22.20
C GLU A 14 -29.93 -8.59 21.24
N THR A 15 -30.85 -9.35 21.82
CA THR A 15 -32.04 -9.82 21.14
C THR A 15 -32.80 -8.58 20.70
N ALA A 16 -33.25 -8.56 19.45
CA ALA A 16 -33.97 -7.44 18.86
C ALA A 16 -34.98 -6.89 19.87
N LYS A 17 -34.83 -5.60 20.22
CA LYS A 17 -35.63 -4.93 21.26
C LYS A 17 -37.10 -5.28 21.05
N ALA A 18 -37.63 -6.00 22.02
CA ALA A 18 -39.01 -6.42 22.04
C ALA A 18 -39.90 -5.16 21.93
N GLY A 19 -40.71 -5.05 20.88
CA GLY A 19 -41.61 -3.92 20.71
C GLY A 19 -42.64 -3.84 21.86
N TRP A 20 -43.42 -2.75 21.88
CA TRP A 20 -44.45 -2.44 22.90
C TRP A 20 -45.46 -3.58 23.21
N GLY A 21 -45.52 -4.65 22.41
CA GLY A 21 -46.39 -5.82 22.63
C GLY A 21 -45.72 -7.08 23.22
N SER A 22 -44.44 -7.06 23.57
CA SER A 22 -43.71 -8.27 24.02
C SER A 22 -43.64 -8.44 25.55
N TRP A 23 -44.27 -7.56 26.32
CA TRP A 23 -44.27 -7.61 27.78
C TRP A 23 -45.44 -8.44 28.37
N ALA A 24 -46.23 -9.11 27.51
CA ALA A 24 -47.25 -10.04 27.96
C ALA A 24 -46.56 -11.16 28.76
N GLY A 25 -46.93 -11.29 30.06
CA GLY A 25 -46.16 -12.00 31.08
C GLY A 25 -45.85 -13.48 30.81
N MET A 26 -45.10 -14.08 31.74
CA MET A 26 -44.60 -15.46 31.71
C MET A 26 -45.73 -16.46 31.38
N GLY A 27 -45.86 -16.85 30.10
CA GLY A 27 -46.94 -17.72 29.60
C GLY A 27 -47.61 -17.26 28.30
N ALA A 28 -47.42 -16.01 27.86
CA ALA A 28 -47.97 -15.52 26.59
C ALA A 28 -47.15 -16.02 25.38
N ARG A 29 -47.83 -16.33 24.26
CA ARG A 29 -47.18 -16.78 23.02
C ARG A 29 -46.23 -15.68 22.51
N PRO A 30 -44.94 -15.98 22.27
CA PRO A 30 -44.00 -14.97 21.79
C PRO A 30 -44.50 -14.41 20.45
N ALA A 31 -44.48 -13.08 20.34
CA ALA A 31 -44.86 -12.38 19.12
C ALA A 31 -44.02 -12.90 17.95
N GLN A 32 -44.70 -13.44 16.93
CA GLN A 32 -44.02 -13.96 15.75
C GLN A 32 -43.34 -12.78 15.03
N PRO A 33 -42.06 -12.94 14.62
CA PRO A 33 -41.38 -11.89 13.88
C PRO A 33 -42.18 -11.58 12.60
N SER A 34 -42.35 -10.30 12.31
CA SER A 34 -43.07 -9.88 11.12
C SER A 34 -42.36 -10.42 9.86
N LYS A 35 -43.11 -10.66 8.78
CA LYS A 35 -42.54 -11.10 7.49
C LYS A 35 -41.43 -10.15 7.00
N ARG A 36 -41.52 -8.85 7.33
CA ARG A 36 -40.50 -7.84 7.03
C ARG A 36 -39.23 -8.06 7.83
N ALA A 37 -39.32 -8.32 9.14
CA ALA A 37 -38.17 -8.59 9.99
C ALA A 37 -37.41 -9.87 9.58
N LEU A 38 -38.13 -10.91 9.15
CA LEU A 38 -37.52 -12.13 8.62
C LEU A 38 -36.76 -11.87 7.30
N ALA A 39 -37.37 -11.12 6.38
CA ALA A 39 -36.74 -10.76 5.11
C ALA A 39 -35.50 -9.87 5.31
N GLU A 40 -35.53 -8.95 6.27
CA GLU A 40 -34.37 -8.13 6.65
C GLU A 40 -33.25 -8.99 7.25
N ALA A 41 -33.58 -9.96 8.10
CA ALA A 41 -32.60 -10.88 8.67
C ALA A 41 -31.95 -11.78 7.58
N GLU A 42 -32.72 -12.25 6.59
CA GLU A 42 -32.17 -13.00 5.46
C GLU A 42 -31.26 -12.14 4.58
N LYS A 43 -31.66 -10.90 4.29
CA LYS A 43 -30.79 -9.94 3.59
C LYS A 43 -29.49 -9.69 4.34
N ALA A 44 -29.55 -9.46 5.65
CA ALA A 44 -28.38 -9.27 6.49
C ALA A 44 -27.45 -10.50 6.51
N LYS A 45 -28.01 -11.72 6.50
CA LYS A 45 -27.21 -12.95 6.37
C LYS A 45 -26.51 -13.04 5.02
N LEU A 46 -27.23 -12.76 3.93
CA LEU A 46 -26.67 -12.76 2.58
C LEU A 46 -25.55 -11.71 2.42
N GLU A 47 -25.75 -10.52 2.98
CA GLU A 47 -24.72 -9.47 3.00
C GLU A 47 -23.51 -9.88 3.84
N ALA A 48 -23.73 -10.49 5.01
CA ALA A 48 -22.66 -11.01 5.84
C ALA A 48 -21.84 -12.06 5.08
N GLU A 49 -22.47 -13.00 4.39
CA GLU A 49 -21.80 -14.03 3.57
C GLU A 49 -21.03 -13.44 2.40
N LYS A 50 -21.59 -12.46 1.68
CA LYS A 50 -20.87 -11.71 0.64
C LYS A 50 -19.64 -11.01 1.20
N ALA A 51 -19.76 -10.38 2.37
CA ALA A 51 -18.65 -9.76 3.07
C ALA A 51 -17.62 -10.78 3.58
N LYS A 52 -17.98 -12.05 3.83
CA LYS A 52 -16.99 -13.11 4.11
C LYS A 52 -16.21 -13.49 2.86
N LYS A 53 -16.89 -13.60 1.70
CA LYS A 53 -16.28 -13.98 0.41
C LYS A 53 -15.42 -12.88 -0.21
N ALA A 54 -15.78 -11.61 0.00
CA ALA A 54 -15.02 -10.46 -0.52
C ALA A 54 -13.69 -10.20 0.21
N ARG A 55 -13.42 -10.92 1.31
CA ARG A 55 -12.18 -10.76 2.05
C ARG A 55 -11.00 -11.40 1.31
N SER A 56 -9.83 -10.75 1.36
CA SER A 56 -8.59 -11.29 0.78
C SER A 56 -8.16 -12.62 1.40
N ASP A 57 -8.49 -12.83 2.67
CA ASP A 57 -8.19 -14.02 3.46
C ASP A 57 -9.19 -15.17 3.27
N ALA A 58 -10.23 -15.02 2.42
CA ALA A 58 -11.31 -16.00 2.30
C ALA A 58 -10.87 -17.40 1.85
N SER A 59 -9.72 -17.52 1.17
CA SER A 59 -9.16 -18.81 0.75
C SER A 59 -8.38 -19.53 1.86
N LEU A 60 -8.13 -18.88 3.00
CA LEU A 60 -7.31 -19.40 4.09
C LEU A 60 -8.20 -19.91 5.23
N PRO A 61 -7.99 -21.14 5.75
CA PRO A 61 -8.89 -21.75 6.74
C PRO A 61 -8.74 -21.16 8.16
N THR A 62 -7.55 -20.69 8.52
CA THR A 62 -7.20 -20.30 9.91
C THR A 62 -6.94 -18.81 10.09
N VAL A 63 -6.84 -18.06 9.00
CA VAL A 63 -6.36 -16.67 9.04
C VAL A 63 -7.54 -15.72 8.84
N ILE A 64 -7.68 -14.77 9.75
CA ILE A 64 -8.65 -13.67 9.63
C ILE A 64 -7.84 -12.36 9.68
N ILE A 65 -7.82 -11.61 8.57
CA ILE A 65 -7.03 -10.38 8.46
C ILE A 65 -7.93 -9.16 8.67
N ASN A 66 -7.49 -8.24 9.52
CA ASN A 66 -8.13 -6.93 9.63
C ASN A 66 -7.74 -6.04 8.44
N GLN A 67 -8.68 -5.76 7.54
CA GLN A 67 -8.44 -4.95 6.33
C GLN A 67 -8.57 -3.43 6.56
N LYS A 68 -8.77 -2.99 7.80
CA LYS A 68 -8.85 -1.56 8.13
C LYS A 68 -7.49 -0.89 7.94
N ARG A 69 -7.47 0.25 7.23
CA ARG A 69 -6.26 1.07 7.06
C ARG A 69 -5.81 1.66 8.40
N HIS A 70 -4.53 1.49 8.71
CA HIS A 70 -3.90 2.15 9.84
C HIS A 70 -3.63 3.63 9.53
N LYS A 71 -4.29 4.55 10.26
CA LYS A 71 -4.25 5.99 9.98
C LYS A 71 -2.90 6.63 10.34
N ALA A 72 -2.28 6.21 11.45
CA ALA A 72 -1.02 6.80 11.91
C ALA A 72 0.18 6.48 10.99
N SER A 73 0.13 5.37 10.24
CA SER A 73 1.19 5.03 9.26
C SER A 73 0.98 5.67 7.89
N ALA A 74 -0.10 6.43 7.70
CA ALA A 74 -0.35 7.13 6.44
C ALA A 74 0.75 8.17 6.14
N ASN A 75 1.24 8.86 7.16
CA ASN A 75 2.24 9.93 7.02
C ASN A 75 3.63 9.39 6.65
N LEU A 76 3.92 8.13 7.00
CA LEU A 76 5.19 7.46 6.69
C LEU A 76 5.21 6.86 5.28
N LYS A 77 4.06 6.88 4.59
CA LYS A 77 3.93 6.40 3.22
C LYS A 77 3.90 7.58 2.27
N ILE A 78 4.38 7.34 1.07
CA ILE A 78 4.43 8.37 0.04
C ILE A 78 3.06 8.48 -0.62
N ALA A 79 2.62 9.73 -0.87
CA ALA A 79 1.32 10.00 -1.49
C ALA A 79 1.31 9.68 -3.00
N GLN A 80 2.40 10.02 -3.71
CA GLN A 80 2.55 9.83 -5.15
C GLN A 80 3.98 9.41 -5.50
N ILE A 81 4.13 8.61 -6.57
CA ILE A 81 5.43 8.10 -7.00
C ILE A 81 6.31 9.28 -7.46
N PRO A 82 7.56 9.41 -6.96
CA PRO A 82 8.44 10.49 -7.38
C PRO A 82 9.00 10.25 -8.79
N TYR A 83 9.18 11.32 -9.56
CA TYR A 83 9.99 11.31 -10.79
C TYR A 83 11.42 10.86 -10.41
N PRO A 84 12.09 9.94 -11.14
CA PRO A 84 11.87 9.48 -12.52
C PRO A 84 11.14 8.13 -12.65
N PHE A 85 10.52 7.63 -11.58
CA PHE A 85 9.90 6.29 -11.61
C PHE A 85 8.52 6.32 -12.28
N THR A 86 8.21 5.26 -13.03
CA THR A 86 6.93 5.13 -13.75
C THR A 86 5.94 4.24 -13.00
N SER A 87 6.45 3.26 -12.23
CA SER A 87 5.65 2.29 -11.48
C SER A 87 5.99 2.30 -10.00
N LYS A 88 4.98 2.02 -9.17
CA LYS A 88 5.15 1.86 -7.72
C LYS A 88 6.13 0.73 -7.38
N GLU A 89 6.03 -0.38 -8.11
CA GLU A 89 6.89 -1.55 -7.89
C GLU A 89 8.35 -1.23 -8.19
N GLN A 90 8.59 -0.38 -9.20
CA GLN A 90 9.94 0.07 -9.55
C GLN A 90 10.54 0.91 -8.41
N TYR A 91 9.75 1.83 -7.86
CA TYR A 91 10.16 2.67 -6.73
C TYR A 91 10.45 1.83 -5.48
N GLU A 92 9.54 0.93 -5.10
CA GLU A 92 9.72 0.07 -3.92
C GLU A 92 10.91 -0.87 -4.07
N ARG A 93 11.18 -1.37 -5.29
CA ARG A 93 12.36 -2.18 -5.57
C ARG A 93 13.65 -1.37 -5.44
N ALA A 94 13.66 -0.13 -5.93
CA ALA A 94 14.83 0.75 -5.84
C ALA A 94 15.18 1.09 -4.38
N MET A 95 14.17 1.28 -3.52
CA MET A 95 14.35 1.65 -2.11
C MET A 95 14.48 0.44 -1.15
N ARG A 96 14.51 -0.78 -1.67
CA ARG A 96 14.47 -2.01 -0.86
C ARG A 96 15.73 -2.20 0.00
N GLN A 97 16.89 -1.69 -0.43
CA GLN A 97 18.16 -1.89 0.27
C GLN A 97 18.45 -0.74 1.24
N PRO A 98 18.75 -1.03 2.51
CA PRO A 98 19.20 -0.01 3.45
C PRO A 98 20.61 0.47 3.10
N LEU A 99 20.93 1.73 3.40
CA LEU A 99 22.24 2.33 3.12
C LEU A 99 23.19 2.34 4.34
N GLY A 100 22.67 2.11 5.54
CA GLY A 100 23.43 2.26 6.79
C GLY A 100 24.54 1.22 6.97
N PRO A 101 25.61 1.55 7.74
CA PRO A 101 26.72 0.66 8.02
C PRO A 101 26.37 -0.55 8.90
N GLU A 102 25.22 -0.52 9.58
CA GLU A 102 24.75 -1.63 10.40
C GLU A 102 24.28 -2.82 9.54
N TRP A 103 23.82 -2.55 8.32
CA TRP A 103 23.25 -3.57 7.42
C TRP A 103 24.18 -3.96 6.27
N ASN A 104 25.26 -3.21 6.05
CA ASN A 104 26.16 -3.36 4.90
C ASN A 104 27.62 -3.42 5.33
N THR A 105 28.48 -3.98 4.48
CA THR A 105 29.93 -3.96 4.73
C THR A 105 30.50 -2.55 4.54
N PRO A 106 31.65 -2.22 5.17
CA PRO A 106 32.26 -0.90 5.03
C PRO A 106 32.60 -0.50 3.58
N SER A 107 32.95 -1.46 2.73
CA SER A 107 33.20 -1.21 1.30
C SER A 107 31.92 -0.83 0.57
N SER A 108 30.85 -1.61 0.76
CA SER A 108 29.56 -1.36 0.12
C SER A 108 28.96 -0.02 0.54
N VAL A 109 29.07 0.35 1.83
CA VAL A 109 28.61 1.67 2.31
C VAL A 109 29.35 2.80 1.60
N ARG A 110 30.67 2.69 1.45
CA ARG A 110 31.49 3.70 0.76
C ARG A 110 31.10 3.81 -0.71
N GLU A 111 30.76 2.71 -1.36
CA GLU A 111 30.32 2.71 -2.76
C GLU A 111 28.91 3.30 -2.91
N LEU A 112 27.96 2.90 -2.06
CA LEU A 112 26.56 3.34 -2.13
C LEU A 112 26.35 4.81 -1.74
N THR A 113 27.17 5.34 -0.83
CA THR A 113 27.07 6.73 -0.35
C THR A 113 27.96 7.70 -1.13
N ARG A 114 28.76 7.20 -2.08
CA ARG A 114 29.64 8.04 -2.90
C ARG A 114 28.81 8.98 -3.78
N PRO A 115 29.04 10.31 -3.73
CA PRO A 115 28.33 11.24 -4.60
C PRO A 115 28.75 11.05 -6.06
N GLN A 116 27.83 11.37 -6.98
CA GLN A 116 28.07 11.23 -8.41
C GLN A 116 29.19 12.16 -8.92
N VAL A 117 29.28 13.37 -8.35
CA VAL A 117 30.29 14.38 -8.70
C VAL A 117 31.19 14.60 -7.50
N ILE A 118 32.49 14.43 -7.69
CA ILE A 118 33.52 14.69 -6.69
C ILE A 118 34.43 15.77 -7.23
N PHE A 119 34.60 16.85 -6.48
CA PHE A 119 35.52 17.93 -6.79
C PHE A 119 36.59 18.02 -5.70
N GLN A 120 37.78 18.46 -6.08
CA GLN A 120 38.84 18.73 -5.11
C GLN A 120 38.65 20.15 -4.56
N PRO A 121 38.61 20.34 -3.24
CA PRO A 121 38.50 21.67 -2.66
C PRO A 121 39.72 22.51 -3.04
N GLY A 122 39.49 23.76 -3.45
CA GLY A 122 40.56 24.70 -3.82
C GLY A 122 41.11 24.54 -5.24
N ALA A 123 40.67 23.55 -6.02
CA ALA A 123 41.04 23.42 -7.42
C ALA A 123 40.10 24.23 -8.34
N VAL A 124 40.66 24.97 -9.30
CA VAL A 124 39.88 25.64 -10.35
C VAL A 124 39.38 24.56 -11.34
N ILE A 125 38.08 24.60 -11.65
CA ILE A 125 37.46 23.66 -12.60
C ILE A 125 37.54 24.26 -14.00
N ASP A 126 38.46 23.74 -14.80
CA ASP A 126 38.59 24.12 -16.20
C ASP A 126 37.43 23.57 -17.04
N PRO A 127 36.99 24.30 -18.09
CA PRO A 127 35.98 23.82 -19.01
C PRO A 127 36.45 22.59 -19.78
N LEU A 128 35.52 21.70 -20.09
CA LEU A 128 35.79 20.49 -20.87
C LEU A 128 36.28 20.84 -22.28
N LYS A 129 37.48 20.40 -22.64
CA LYS A 129 38.01 20.51 -24.01
C LYS A 129 37.58 19.28 -24.82
N LEU A 130 36.72 19.49 -25.81
CA LEU A 130 36.26 18.42 -26.71
C LEU A 130 37.43 17.90 -27.59
N PRO A 131 37.57 16.57 -27.77
CA PRO A 131 38.54 16.04 -28.72
C PRO A 131 38.18 16.41 -30.16
N LYS A 132 39.18 16.54 -31.04
CA LYS A 132 38.99 16.94 -32.45
C LYS A 132 38.02 16.01 -33.21
N SER A 133 37.89 14.75 -32.80
CA SER A 133 36.94 13.78 -33.37
C SER A 133 35.48 14.18 -33.14
N ALA A 134 35.13 14.70 -31.96
CA ALA A 134 33.77 15.15 -31.64
C ALA A 134 33.36 16.44 -32.39
N ARG A 135 34.34 17.27 -32.80
CA ARG A 135 34.07 18.49 -33.60
C ARG A 135 33.63 18.17 -35.03
N LYS A 136 34.08 17.04 -35.61
CA LYS A 136 33.71 16.63 -36.98
C LYS A 136 32.26 16.12 -37.09
N ALA A 137 31.73 15.52 -36.02
CA ALA A 137 30.36 14.98 -36.01
C ALA A 137 29.25 16.06 -36.01
N LYS A 138 29.59 17.32 -35.67
CA LYS A 138 28.65 18.47 -35.69
C LYS A 138 28.72 19.28 -36.99
N ALA A 139 29.59 18.93 -37.94
CA ALA A 139 29.59 19.61 -39.23
C ALA A 139 28.35 19.18 -40.02
N PRO A 140 27.52 20.12 -40.53
CA PRO A 140 26.41 19.75 -41.40
C PRO A 140 26.97 18.97 -42.61
N PRO A 141 26.26 17.93 -43.08
CA PRO A 141 26.72 17.17 -44.24
C PRO A 141 26.98 18.14 -45.40
N PRO A 142 28.08 17.98 -46.17
CA PRO A 142 28.35 18.85 -47.30
C PRO A 142 27.15 18.77 -48.24
N LYS A 143 26.58 19.93 -48.59
CA LYS A 143 25.43 20.01 -49.50
C LYS A 143 25.79 19.27 -50.79
N ALA A 144 25.06 18.19 -51.10
CA ALA A 144 25.21 17.46 -52.35
C ALA A 144 25.01 18.45 -53.50
N LYS A 145 26.03 18.60 -54.36
CA LYS A 145 25.90 19.41 -55.57
C LYS A 145 24.91 18.69 -56.48
N LEU A 146 23.68 19.21 -56.54
CA LEU A 146 22.71 18.78 -57.53
C LEU A 146 23.29 19.12 -58.91
N SER A 147 23.76 18.12 -59.63
CA SER A 147 24.12 18.25 -61.03
C SER A 147 22.89 18.68 -61.81
N ARG A 148 22.81 19.97 -62.18
CA ARG A 148 21.90 20.44 -63.22
C ARG A 148 22.58 20.25 -64.57
N GLY A 149 21.86 19.61 -65.51
CA GLY A 149 22.24 19.45 -66.91
C GLY A 149 22.49 17.98 -67.24
N PHE A 150 21.85 17.37 -68.24
CA PHE A 150 21.01 17.84 -69.34
C PHE A 150 19.94 16.78 -69.62
#